data_AF-G1WDY6-F1
#
_entry.id   AF-G1WDY6-F1
#
_cell.length_a   1.000
_cell.length_b   1.000
_cell.length_c   1.000
_cell.angle_alpha   90.00
_cell.angle_beta   90.00
_cell.angle_gamma   90.00
#
_symmetry.space_group_name_H-M   'P 1'
#
loop_
_entity.id
_entity.type
_entity.pdbx_description
1 polymer ?
#
loop_
_entity_poly.entity_id
_entity_poly.type
_entity_poly.pdbx_seq_one_letter_code
_entity_poly.pdbx_strand_id
1 'polypeptide(L)'
;METSEKSAIFVLMGEHKQIKQVESKIIVLRDTQVILDRDIAELYGVETRDINKAVKNNPDKFPQGYIITLEKEEKKELVENFHRFNPLKHSTVLPKAFTEKGLYMLATIIKSALATEATIAIIETFTKLRQLARAMQQANDEIAKGGELPTAQEQNAFKNLMDEVFADPMPISVQRMTFGVNLGFFKWELETTRERKG
;
A
#
# COMPACT_ATOMS: atom_id res chain seq x y z
N MET A 1 4.45 37.20 -6.60
CA MET A 1 5.28 35.97 -6.59
C MET A 1 5.06 35.14 -5.34
N GLU A 2 5.02 35.73 -4.14
CA GLU A 2 4.88 35.02 -2.86
C GLU A 2 3.59 34.16 -2.70
N THR A 3 2.49 34.54 -3.34
CA THR A 3 1.20 33.84 -3.25
C THR A 3 1.16 32.55 -4.08
N SER A 4 1.97 32.44 -5.14
CA SER A 4 1.99 31.25 -6.02
C SER A 4 2.87 30.13 -5.44
N GLU A 5 3.99 30.48 -4.79
CA GLU A 5 4.85 29.51 -4.09
C GLU A 5 4.16 28.94 -2.85
N LYS A 6 3.48 29.77 -2.05
CA LYS A 6 2.69 29.30 -0.90
C LYS A 6 1.56 28.35 -1.32
N SER A 7 0.92 28.62 -2.46
CA SER A 7 -0.10 27.73 -3.03
C SER A 7 0.50 26.41 -3.50
N ALA A 8 1.65 26.42 -4.19
CA ALA A 8 2.34 25.21 -4.63
C ALA A 8 2.82 24.36 -3.45
N ILE A 9 3.39 24.98 -2.41
CA ILE A 9 3.84 24.29 -1.20
C ILE A 9 2.66 23.64 -0.46
N PHE A 10 1.50 24.32 -0.38
CA PHE A 10 0.31 23.74 0.25
C PHE A 10 -0.25 22.55 -0.54
N VAL A 11 -0.22 22.62 -1.88
CA VAL A 11 -0.61 21.51 -2.77
C VAL A 11 0.34 20.33 -2.58
N LEU A 12 1.66 20.55 -2.61
CA LEU A 12 2.66 19.50 -2.39
C LEU A 12 2.56 18.88 -0.99
N MET A 13 2.35 19.68 0.06
CA MET A 13 2.12 19.18 1.42
C MET A 13 0.80 18.39 1.53
N GLY A 14 -0.23 18.78 0.78
CA GLY A 14 -1.49 18.06 0.67
C GLY A 14 -1.33 16.70 -0.03
N GLU A 15 -0.59 16.67 -1.15
CA GLU A 15 -0.26 15.45 -1.89
C GLU A 15 0.56 14.47 -1.05
N HIS A 16 1.62 14.95 -0.38
CA HIS A 16 2.43 14.12 0.52
C HIS A 16 1.60 13.55 1.69
N LYS A 17 0.63 14.30 2.22
CA LYS A 17 -0.24 13.82 3.30
C LYS A 17 -1.20 12.72 2.82
N GLN A 18 -1.78 12.85 1.64
CA GLN A 18 -2.71 11.87 1.09
C GLN A 18 -2.01 10.57 0.70
N ILE A 19 -0.82 10.66 0.10
CA ILE A 19 0.02 9.51 -0.24
C ILE A 19 0.35 8.68 1.03
N LYS A 20 0.76 9.33 2.12
CA LYS A 20 1.00 8.65 3.42
C LYS A 20 -0.24 7.93 3.96
N GLN A 21 -1.41 8.54 3.80
CA GLN A 21 -2.65 7.92 4.25
C GLN A 21 -2.93 6.65 3.47
N VAL A 22 -2.77 6.68 2.14
CA VAL A 22 -2.95 5.49 1.30
C VAL A 22 -1.95 4.39 1.66
N GLU A 23 -0.67 4.72 1.78
CA GLU A 23 0.39 3.75 2.13
C GLU A 23 0.05 2.97 3.39
N SER A 24 -0.40 3.66 4.44
CA SER A 24 -0.76 3.04 5.71
C SER A 24 -1.93 2.05 5.59
N LYS A 25 -2.76 2.17 4.55
CA LYS A 25 -3.98 1.37 4.32
C LYS A 25 -3.72 0.17 3.42
N ILE A 26 -2.58 0.12 2.72
CA ILE A 26 -2.20 -1.04 1.90
C ILE A 26 -1.81 -2.20 2.81
N ILE A 27 -2.33 -3.39 2.48
CA ILE A 27 -1.96 -4.66 3.11
C ILE A 27 -1.65 -5.69 2.02
N VAL A 28 -0.94 -6.76 2.39
CA VAL A 28 -0.71 -7.89 1.50
C VAL A 28 -1.69 -9.00 1.89
N LEU A 29 -2.49 -9.42 0.93
CA LEU A 29 -3.43 -10.53 1.05
C LEU A 29 -3.17 -11.49 -0.11
N ARG A 30 -2.79 -12.75 0.20
CA ARG A 30 -2.47 -13.78 -0.81
C ARG A 30 -1.48 -13.25 -1.86
N ASP A 31 -0.34 -12.73 -1.37
CA ASP A 31 0.75 -12.13 -2.17
C ASP A 31 0.32 -10.94 -3.05
N THR A 32 -0.85 -10.37 -2.81
CA THR A 32 -1.39 -9.24 -3.57
C THR A 32 -1.54 -8.02 -2.67
N GLN A 33 -1.01 -6.88 -3.12
CA GLN A 33 -1.24 -5.60 -2.46
C GLN A 33 -2.69 -5.16 -2.68
N VAL A 34 -3.39 -4.92 -1.57
CA VAL A 34 -4.81 -4.57 -1.57
C VAL A 34 -5.13 -3.49 -0.55
N ILE A 35 -6.26 -2.81 -0.77
CA ILE A 35 -6.89 -1.90 0.21
C ILE A 35 -8.30 -2.42 0.52
N LEU A 36 -8.68 -2.44 1.80
CA LEU A 36 -10.01 -2.90 2.19
C LEU A 36 -11.11 -1.87 1.85
N ASP A 37 -12.32 -2.35 1.61
CA ASP A 37 -13.52 -1.54 1.34
C ASP A 37 -13.73 -0.41 2.36
N ARG A 38 -13.50 -0.69 3.64
CA ARG A 38 -13.58 0.30 4.72
C ARG A 38 -12.54 1.40 4.59
N ASP A 39 -11.31 1.02 4.28
CA ASP A 39 -10.19 1.94 4.14
C ASP A 39 -10.38 2.83 2.90
N ILE A 40 -10.90 2.26 1.80
CA ILE A 40 -11.29 3.03 0.60
C ILE A 40 -12.42 4.00 0.92
N ALA A 41 -13.42 3.56 1.68
CA ALA A 41 -14.55 4.40 2.07
C ALA A 41 -14.09 5.62 2.88
N GLU A 42 -13.15 5.42 3.81
CA GLU A 42 -12.51 6.51 4.57
C GLU A 42 -11.77 7.48 3.65
N LEU A 43 -10.95 6.97 2.72
CA LEU A 43 -10.20 7.80 1.76
C LEU A 43 -11.13 8.60 0.84
N TYR A 44 -12.24 8.00 0.40
CA TYR A 44 -13.20 8.62 -0.52
C TYR A 44 -14.24 9.50 0.20
N GLY A 45 -14.28 9.46 1.54
CA GLY A 45 -15.27 10.14 2.37
C GLY A 45 -16.70 9.65 2.13
N VAL A 46 -16.87 8.34 1.91
CA VAL A 46 -18.18 7.68 1.71
C VAL A 46 -18.36 6.55 2.71
N GLU A 47 -19.54 5.92 2.76
CA GLU A 47 -19.74 4.74 3.60
C GLU A 47 -19.20 3.48 2.92
N THR A 48 -18.74 2.49 3.71
CA THR A 48 -18.33 1.17 3.18
C THR A 48 -19.45 0.47 2.41
N ARG A 49 -20.71 0.76 2.76
CA ARG A 49 -21.88 0.29 2.02
C ARG A 49 -21.91 0.83 0.60
N ASP A 50 -21.50 2.08 0.38
CA ASP A 50 -21.52 2.70 -0.94
C ASP A 50 -20.46 2.09 -1.87
N ILE A 51 -19.26 1.80 -1.34
CA ILE A 51 -18.23 1.02 -2.04
C ILE A 51 -18.80 -0.34 -2.49
N ASN A 52 -19.43 -1.05 -1.56
CA ASN A 52 -20.00 -2.37 -1.82
C ASN A 52 -21.17 -2.34 -2.81
N LYS A 53 -22.00 -1.29 -2.74
CA LYS A 53 -23.11 -1.06 -3.67
C LYS A 53 -22.61 -0.72 -5.07
N ALA A 54 -21.55 0.07 -5.19
CA ALA A 54 -20.90 0.39 -6.46
C ALA A 54 -20.43 -0.89 -7.16
N VAL A 55 -19.79 -1.81 -6.44
CA VAL A 55 -19.39 -3.12 -6.97
C VAL A 55 -20.60 -3.94 -7.40
N LYS A 56 -21.61 -4.08 -6.52
CA LYS A 56 -22.80 -4.88 -6.80
C LYS A 56 -23.55 -4.41 -8.05
N ASN A 57 -23.60 -3.11 -8.28
CA ASN A 57 -24.32 -2.51 -9.39
C ASN A 57 -23.54 -2.53 -10.72
N ASN A 58 -22.23 -2.81 -10.70
CA ASN A 58 -21.37 -2.78 -11.88
C ASN A 58 -20.52 -4.06 -11.97
N PRO A 59 -21.11 -5.27 -11.98
CA PRO A 59 -20.36 -6.51 -11.93
C PRO A 59 -19.44 -6.72 -13.15
N ASP A 60 -19.81 -6.17 -14.31
CA ASP A 60 -19.03 -6.16 -15.55
C ASP A 60 -17.69 -5.42 -15.41
N LYS A 61 -17.62 -4.44 -14.50
CA LYS A 61 -16.41 -3.67 -14.22
C LYS A 61 -15.43 -4.40 -13.29
N PHE A 62 -15.83 -5.47 -12.62
CA PHE A 62 -15.00 -6.17 -11.64
C PHE A 62 -14.84 -7.65 -12.01
N PRO A 63 -14.06 -7.97 -13.05
CA PRO A 63 -13.76 -9.36 -13.40
C PRO A 63 -12.93 -10.04 -12.29
N GLN A 64 -12.74 -11.35 -12.43
CA GLN A 64 -11.98 -12.15 -11.46
C GLN A 64 -10.59 -11.54 -11.19
N GLY A 65 -10.22 -11.46 -9.91
CA GLY A 65 -8.93 -10.91 -9.47
C GLY A 65 -8.92 -9.39 -9.19
N TYR A 66 -10.03 -8.68 -9.41
CA TYR A 66 -10.12 -7.24 -9.06
C TYR A 66 -10.49 -7.03 -7.59
N ILE A 67 -11.25 -7.98 -7.04
CA ILE A 67 -11.72 -7.96 -5.68
C ILE A 67 -11.47 -9.34 -5.07
N ILE A 68 -10.95 -9.36 -3.86
CA ILE A 68 -10.74 -10.54 -3.04
C ILE A 68 -11.70 -10.43 -1.85
N THR A 69 -12.52 -11.44 -1.62
CA THR A 69 -13.32 -11.50 -0.39
C THR A 69 -12.51 -12.26 0.65
N LEU A 70 -12.32 -11.67 1.83
CA LEU A 70 -11.52 -12.28 2.88
C LEU A 70 -12.23 -13.50 3.46
N GLU A 71 -11.45 -14.50 3.85
CA GLU A 71 -11.86 -15.63 4.67
C GLU A 71 -11.96 -15.23 6.15
N LYS A 72 -12.60 -16.07 6.96
CA LYS A 72 -12.81 -15.77 8.39
C LYS A 72 -11.48 -15.70 9.13
N GLU A 73 -10.56 -16.58 8.76
CA GLU A 73 -9.21 -16.72 9.28
C GLU A 73 -8.38 -15.47 8.91
N GLU A 74 -8.38 -15.08 7.64
CA GLU A 74 -7.71 -13.86 7.16
C GLU A 74 -8.23 -12.61 7.86
N LYS A 75 -9.55 -12.51 8.05
CA LYS A 75 -10.16 -11.42 8.81
C LYS A 75 -9.70 -11.41 10.26
N LYS A 76 -9.61 -12.58 10.91
CA LYS A 76 -9.16 -12.69 12.30
C LYS A 76 -7.72 -12.22 12.43
N GLU A 77 -6.84 -12.66 11.52
CA GLU A 77 -5.45 -12.21 11.46
C GLU A 77 -5.35 -10.69 11.26
N LEU A 78 -6.19 -10.09 10.41
CA LEU A 78 -6.20 -8.64 10.24
C LEU A 78 -6.59 -7.89 11.53
N VAL A 79 -7.57 -8.38 12.26
CA VAL A 79 -7.99 -7.78 13.54
C VAL A 79 -6.87 -7.90 14.59
N GLU A 80 -6.18 -9.04 14.62
CA GLU A 80 -5.09 -9.28 15.57
C GLU A 80 -3.84 -8.45 15.26
N ASN A 81 -3.50 -8.32 13.98
CA ASN A 81 -2.28 -7.64 13.54
C ASN A 81 -2.44 -6.13 13.39
N PHE A 82 -3.67 -5.62 13.25
CA PHE A 82 -3.92 -4.20 13.01
C PHE A 82 -5.06 -3.66 13.88
N HIS A 83 -4.73 -2.83 14.87
CA HIS A 83 -5.71 -2.22 15.77
C HIS A 83 -6.82 -1.42 15.06
N ARG A 84 -6.54 -0.85 13.86
CA ARG A 84 -7.56 -0.13 13.07
C ARG A 84 -8.71 -1.03 12.61
N PHE A 85 -8.50 -2.34 12.55
CA PHE A 85 -9.51 -3.33 12.20
C PHE A 85 -10.28 -3.89 13.40
N ASN A 86 -10.02 -3.43 14.64
CA ASN A 86 -10.79 -3.81 15.83
C ASN A 86 -12.33 -3.76 15.65
N PRO A 87 -12.92 -2.76 14.95
CA PRO A 87 -14.37 -2.76 14.70
C PRO A 87 -14.89 -3.95 13.87
N LEU A 88 -14.03 -4.63 13.11
CA LEU A 88 -14.38 -5.83 12.35
C LEU A 88 -14.47 -7.09 13.22
N LYS A 89 -13.97 -7.05 14.47
CA LYS A 89 -13.90 -8.21 15.39
C LYS A 89 -15.24 -8.90 15.61
N HIS A 90 -16.32 -8.13 15.70
CA HIS A 90 -17.67 -8.64 15.94
C HIS A 90 -18.59 -8.53 14.72
N SER A 91 -18.07 -8.01 13.60
CA SER A 91 -18.83 -7.93 12.35
C SER A 91 -19.06 -9.35 11.82
N THR A 92 -20.27 -9.66 11.36
CA THR A 92 -20.57 -10.90 10.64
C THR A 92 -20.21 -10.80 9.15
N VAL A 93 -20.02 -9.57 8.65
CA VAL A 93 -19.67 -9.31 7.25
C VAL A 93 -18.17 -9.47 7.05
N LEU A 94 -17.82 -10.20 5.99
CA LEU A 94 -16.44 -10.34 5.53
C LEU A 94 -16.08 -9.12 4.67
N PRO A 95 -14.99 -8.42 4.98
CA PRO A 95 -14.58 -7.26 4.19
C PRO A 95 -14.14 -7.70 2.79
N LYS A 96 -14.25 -6.76 1.84
CA LYS A 96 -13.68 -6.94 0.51
C LYS A 96 -12.35 -6.19 0.41
N ALA A 97 -11.36 -6.84 -0.16
CA ALA A 97 -10.07 -6.28 -0.52
C ALA A 97 -10.06 -5.96 -2.02
N PHE A 98 -9.59 -4.77 -2.37
CA PHE A 98 -9.45 -4.32 -3.75
C PHE A 98 -7.99 -4.30 -4.15
N THR A 99 -7.69 -4.94 -5.27
CA THR A 99 -6.38 -4.84 -5.91
C THR A 99 -6.22 -3.48 -6.57
N GLU A 100 -5.00 -3.13 -6.99
CA GLU A 100 -4.75 -1.91 -7.78
C GLU A 100 -5.75 -1.74 -8.95
N LYS A 101 -5.99 -2.84 -9.69
CA LYS A 101 -6.95 -2.86 -10.81
C LYS A 101 -8.39 -2.64 -10.33
N GLY A 102 -8.77 -3.23 -9.21
CA GLY A 102 -10.07 -3.01 -8.58
C GLY A 102 -10.29 -1.55 -8.18
N LEU A 103 -9.27 -0.90 -7.61
CA LEU A 103 -9.30 0.51 -7.22
C LEU A 103 -9.49 1.41 -8.45
N TYR A 104 -8.81 1.11 -9.55
CA TYR A 104 -8.97 1.87 -10.80
C TYR A 104 -10.41 1.80 -11.32
N MET A 105 -11.04 0.63 -11.25
CA MET A 105 -12.44 0.49 -11.66
C MET A 105 -13.39 1.26 -10.75
N LEU A 106 -13.11 1.26 -9.45
CA LEU A 106 -13.87 2.01 -8.45
C LEU A 106 -13.84 3.51 -8.70
N ALA A 107 -12.67 4.05 -9.08
CA ALA A 107 -12.50 5.44 -9.46
C ALA A 107 -13.32 5.85 -10.69
N THR A 108 -13.73 4.91 -11.54
CA THR A 108 -14.63 5.21 -12.67
C THR A 108 -16.10 5.34 -12.24
N ILE A 109 -16.46 4.84 -11.05
CA ILE A 109 -17.84 4.75 -10.58
C ILE A 109 -18.13 5.81 -9.52
N ILE A 110 -17.25 5.93 -8.52
CA ILE A 110 -17.43 6.89 -7.42
C ILE A 110 -16.76 8.19 -7.80
N LYS A 111 -17.59 9.23 -7.97
CA LYS A 111 -17.16 10.55 -8.41
C LYS A 111 -17.46 11.59 -7.33
N SER A 112 -16.42 12.09 -6.70
CA SER A 112 -16.43 13.27 -5.84
C SER A 112 -15.04 13.93 -5.91
N ALA A 113 -14.92 15.19 -5.50
CA ALA A 113 -13.61 15.86 -5.42
C ALA A 113 -12.64 15.04 -4.53
N LEU A 114 -13.11 14.65 -3.35
CA LEU A 114 -12.33 13.84 -2.41
C LEU A 114 -11.96 12.45 -2.97
N ALA A 115 -12.89 11.74 -3.61
CA ALA A 115 -12.59 10.45 -4.23
C ALA A 115 -11.60 10.57 -5.40
N THR A 116 -11.61 11.70 -6.11
CA THR A 116 -10.67 11.97 -7.20
C THR A 116 -9.26 12.19 -6.65
N GLU A 117 -9.11 13.03 -5.63
CA GLU A 117 -7.83 13.26 -4.96
C GLU A 117 -7.27 11.96 -4.35
N ALA A 118 -8.11 11.20 -3.64
CA ALA A 118 -7.74 9.91 -3.08
C ALA A 118 -7.34 8.90 -4.17
N THR A 119 -8.00 8.92 -5.33
CA THR A 119 -7.61 8.07 -6.47
C THR A 119 -6.24 8.45 -7.00
N ILE A 120 -5.95 9.74 -7.15
CA ILE A 120 -4.63 10.21 -7.59
C ILE A 120 -3.57 9.73 -6.59
N ALA A 121 -3.80 9.94 -5.29
CA ALA A 121 -2.89 9.45 -4.25
C ALA A 121 -2.69 7.93 -4.32
N ILE A 122 -3.75 7.14 -4.57
CA ILE A 122 -3.66 5.70 -4.78
C ILE A 122 -2.76 5.37 -5.98
N ILE A 123 -2.98 6.01 -7.13
CA ILE A 123 -2.18 5.76 -8.34
C ILE A 123 -0.70 6.08 -8.08
N GLU A 124 -0.41 7.21 -7.45
CA GLU A 124 0.96 7.62 -7.12
C GLU A 124 1.63 6.63 -6.15
N THR A 125 0.93 6.23 -5.08
CA THR A 125 1.45 5.25 -4.12
C THR A 125 1.77 3.91 -4.79
N PHE A 126 0.86 3.33 -5.58
CA PHE A 126 1.13 2.06 -6.27
C PHE A 126 2.22 2.19 -7.33
N THR A 127 2.36 3.35 -7.97
CA THR A 127 3.44 3.61 -8.93
C THR A 127 4.80 3.65 -8.24
N LYS A 128 4.90 4.35 -7.12
CA LYS A 128 6.09 4.38 -6.25
C LYS A 128 6.49 2.99 -5.76
N LEU A 129 5.53 2.20 -5.28
CA LEU A 129 5.76 0.81 -4.84
C LEU A 129 6.34 -0.06 -5.97
N ARG A 130 5.85 0.10 -7.22
CA ARG A 130 6.39 -0.62 -8.38
C ARG A 130 7.81 -0.18 -8.75
N GLN A 131 8.11 1.11 -8.65
CA GLN A 131 9.46 1.63 -8.91
C GLN A 131 10.45 1.06 -7.89
N LEU A 132 10.08 1.09 -6.61
CA LEU A 132 10.84 0.47 -5.53
C LEU A 132 11.07 -1.02 -5.79
N ALA A 133 10.01 -1.79 -6.08
CA ALA A 133 10.13 -3.22 -6.34
C ALA A 133 11.06 -3.53 -7.54
N ARG A 134 10.99 -2.74 -8.60
CA ARG A 134 11.88 -2.87 -9.77
C ARG A 134 13.34 -2.57 -9.42
N ALA A 135 13.59 -1.50 -8.67
CA ALA A 135 14.94 -1.16 -8.22
C ALA A 135 15.55 -2.29 -7.36
N MET A 136 14.75 -2.89 -6.47
CA MET A 136 15.18 -4.04 -5.67
C MET A 136 15.49 -5.26 -6.52
N GLN A 137 14.65 -5.55 -7.51
CA GLN A 137 14.85 -6.69 -8.40
C GLN A 137 16.13 -6.52 -9.23
N GLN A 138 16.39 -5.31 -9.74
CA GLN A 138 17.62 -5.00 -10.47
C GLN A 138 18.87 -5.21 -9.61
N ALA A 139 18.89 -4.66 -8.39
CA ALA A 139 19.99 -4.86 -7.45
C ALA A 139 20.21 -6.35 -7.16
N ASN A 140 19.13 -7.12 -7.00
CA ASN A 140 19.22 -8.56 -6.81
C ASN A 140 19.81 -9.32 -7.99
N ASP A 141 19.35 -9.00 -9.20
CA ASP A 141 19.80 -9.66 -10.43
C ASP A 141 21.28 -9.37 -10.70
N GLU A 142 21.79 -8.19 -10.31
CA GLU A 142 23.20 -7.84 -10.38
C GLU A 142 24.06 -8.66 -9.42
N ILE A 143 23.62 -8.78 -8.16
CA ILE A 143 24.28 -9.64 -7.16
C ILE A 143 24.28 -11.11 -7.62
N ALA A 144 23.13 -11.60 -8.11
CA ALA A 144 22.99 -12.99 -8.57
C ALA A 144 23.91 -13.34 -9.76
N LYS A 145 24.32 -12.33 -10.55
CA LYS A 145 25.29 -12.49 -11.65
C LYS A 145 26.75 -12.40 -11.19
N GLY A 146 27.01 -12.38 -9.89
CA GLY A 146 28.35 -12.25 -9.32
C GLY A 146 28.81 -10.80 -9.20
N GLY A 147 27.90 -9.83 -9.27
CA GLY A 147 28.17 -8.44 -8.95
C GLY A 147 28.47 -8.24 -7.46
N GLU A 148 29.05 -7.09 -7.13
CA GLU A 148 29.33 -6.70 -5.75
C GLU A 148 28.02 -6.39 -5.00
N LEU A 149 28.06 -6.50 -3.67
CA LEU A 149 26.95 -6.04 -2.84
C LEU A 149 26.70 -4.53 -3.10
N PRO A 150 25.45 -4.06 -3.04
CA PRO A 150 25.14 -2.65 -3.22
C PRO A 150 26.00 -1.81 -2.27
N THR A 151 26.68 -0.83 -2.84
CA THR A 151 27.53 0.10 -2.10
C THR A 151 26.72 0.84 -1.03
N ALA A 152 27.39 1.39 -0.02
CA ALA A 152 26.71 2.21 1.00
C ALA A 152 25.94 3.41 0.39
N GLN A 153 26.33 3.89 -0.79
CA GLN A 153 25.59 4.91 -1.53
C GLN A 153 24.31 4.36 -2.15
N GLU A 154 24.34 3.17 -2.75
CA GLU A 154 23.16 2.51 -3.32
C GLU A 154 22.19 2.06 -2.22
N GLN A 155 22.71 1.58 -1.08
CA GLN A 155 21.91 1.30 0.11
C GLN A 155 21.26 2.57 0.67
N ASN A 156 21.96 3.71 0.67
CA ASN A 156 21.38 5.00 1.07
C ASN A 156 20.38 5.54 0.05
N ALA A 157 20.61 5.37 -1.25
CA ALA A 157 19.64 5.71 -2.28
C ALA A 157 18.37 4.86 -2.13
N PHE A 158 18.53 3.57 -1.84
CA PHE A 158 17.45 2.67 -1.51
C PHE A 158 16.71 3.11 -0.26
N LYS A 159 17.44 3.44 0.82
CA LYS A 159 16.87 3.95 2.06
C LYS A 159 16.12 5.27 1.84
N ASN A 160 16.67 6.18 1.02
CA ASN A 160 16.02 7.45 0.71
C ASN A 160 14.75 7.24 -0.13
N LEU A 161 14.77 6.33 -1.11
CA LEU A 161 13.58 5.94 -1.86
C LEU A 161 12.56 5.29 -0.92
N MET A 162 13.01 4.45 0.00
CA MET A 162 12.19 3.87 1.05
C MET A 162 11.58 4.94 1.97
N ASP A 163 12.34 5.94 2.37
CA ASP A 163 11.88 7.04 3.22
C ASP A 163 10.99 8.03 2.44
N GLU A 164 11.16 8.13 1.11
CA GLU A 164 10.31 8.94 0.21
C GLU A 164 8.98 8.24 -0.14
N VAL A 165 9.03 6.92 -0.27
CA VAL A 165 7.87 6.03 -0.47
C VAL A 165 7.21 5.68 0.86
N PHE A 166 7.89 5.84 1.99
CA PHE A 166 7.38 5.58 3.34
C PHE A 166 7.96 6.61 4.29
N ALA A 167 7.34 7.78 4.35
CA ALA A 167 7.84 8.92 5.11
C ALA A 167 7.62 8.82 6.64
N ASP A 168 7.49 7.61 7.17
CA ASP A 168 7.52 7.20 8.57
C ASP A 168 7.80 5.68 8.61
N PRO A 169 8.45 5.12 9.66
CA PRO A 169 8.69 3.70 9.74
C PRO A 169 7.35 2.97 9.86
N MET A 170 6.93 2.33 8.77
CA MET A 170 5.79 1.40 8.81
C MET A 170 6.02 0.35 9.91
N PRO A 171 4.95 -0.17 10.54
CA PRO A 171 5.08 -1.30 11.44
C PRO A 171 5.88 -2.41 10.76
N ILE A 172 6.84 -3.00 11.47
CA ILE A 172 7.79 -4.00 10.95
C ILE A 172 7.05 -5.15 10.23
N SER A 173 5.81 -5.47 10.60
CA SER A 173 4.97 -6.46 9.92
C SER A 173 4.63 -6.09 8.47
N VAL A 174 4.32 -4.82 8.19
CA VAL A 174 3.98 -4.32 6.85
C VAL A 174 5.24 -4.22 5.99
N GLN A 175 6.37 -3.84 6.58
CA GLN A 175 7.67 -3.94 5.93
C GLN A 175 7.98 -5.40 5.57
N ARG A 176 7.90 -6.34 6.53
CA ARG A 176 8.16 -7.77 6.29
C ARG A 176 7.22 -8.38 5.24
N MET A 177 5.97 -7.94 5.16
CA MET A 177 5.00 -8.42 4.16
C MET A 177 5.24 -7.81 2.76
N THR A 178 5.68 -6.55 2.67
CA THR A 178 5.98 -5.89 1.39
C THR A 178 7.30 -6.41 0.78
N PHE A 179 8.30 -6.68 1.62
CA PHE A 179 9.61 -7.19 1.22
C PHE A 179 9.74 -8.73 1.27
N GLY A 180 8.77 -9.42 1.87
CA GLY A 180 8.73 -10.88 1.97
C GLY A 180 8.28 -11.56 0.68
N VAL A 181 7.63 -10.82 -0.22
CA VAL A 181 7.31 -11.30 -1.57
C VAL A 181 8.57 -11.11 -2.43
N ASN A 182 9.45 -12.12 -2.39
CA ASN A 182 10.45 -12.40 -3.42
C ASN A 182 11.82 -11.67 -3.37
N LEU A 183 12.48 -11.58 -2.21
CA LEU A 183 13.88 -11.12 -2.14
C LEU A 183 14.70 -11.93 -1.12
N GLY A 184 15.50 -12.88 -1.63
CA GLY A 184 16.39 -13.71 -0.82
C GLY A 184 17.44 -12.93 -0.01
N PHE A 185 17.89 -11.76 -0.49
CA PHE A 185 18.93 -10.96 0.19
C PHE A 185 18.40 -10.00 1.28
N PHE A 186 17.24 -9.36 1.06
CA PHE A 186 16.66 -8.42 2.05
C PHE A 186 16.23 -9.13 3.33
N LYS A 187 15.78 -10.40 3.20
CA LYS A 187 15.53 -11.26 4.35
C LYS A 187 16.80 -11.47 5.18
N TRP A 188 17.97 -11.57 4.54
CA TRP A 188 19.25 -11.78 5.21
C TRP A 188 19.69 -10.55 6.00
N GLU A 189 19.56 -9.32 5.49
CA GLU A 189 19.84 -8.10 6.28
C GLU A 189 18.84 -7.85 7.42
N LEU A 190 17.57 -8.23 7.24
CA LEU A 190 16.55 -8.18 8.31
C LEU A 190 16.79 -9.24 9.40
N GLU A 191 17.36 -10.39 9.05
CA GLU A 191 17.79 -11.42 10.01
C GLU A 191 19.09 -11.01 10.72
N THR A 192 20.05 -10.38 10.03
CA THR A 192 21.34 -9.97 10.64
C THR A 192 21.20 -8.81 11.63
N THR A 193 20.15 -7.99 11.53
CA THR A 193 19.83 -6.96 12.54
C THR A 193 19.15 -7.51 13.79
N ARG A 194 18.81 -8.81 13.82
CA ARG A 194 18.28 -9.51 15.00
C ARG A 194 19.21 -10.55 15.60
N GLU A 195 20.52 -10.48 15.35
CA GLU A 195 21.49 -11.19 16.20
C GLU A 195 22.71 -10.32 16.51
N ARG A 196 22.60 -9.53 17.58
CA ARG A 196 23.68 -9.35 18.56
C ARG A 196 23.14 -8.63 19.78
N LYS A 197 22.94 -9.39 20.84
CA LYS A 197 23.34 -9.01 22.20
C LYS A 197 23.35 -10.27 23.06
N GLY A 198 24.56 -10.82 23.21
CA GLY A 198 24.96 -11.38 24.49
C GLY A 198 25.17 -10.29 25.52
#